data_AF-A0A087SW59-F1
#
_entry.id   AF-A0A087SW59-F1
#
_cell.length_a   1.000
_cell.length_b   1.000
_cell.length_c   1.000
_cell.angle_alpha   90.00
_cell.angle_beta   90.00
_cell.angle_gamma   90.00
#
_symmetry.space_group_name_H-M   'P 1'
#
loop_
_entity.id
_entity.type
_entity.pdbx_description
1 polymer ?
#
loop_
_entity_poly.entity_id
_entity_poly.type
_entity_poly.pdbx_seq_one_letter_code
_entity_poly.pdbx_strand_id
1 'polypeptide(L)'
;MLKVTTAHIKVNGISTVSENIADNAAWREAYLKWCEKVEPEYLKSVIEKGIYPPQKFRVIGPVSNLEQFAEDFQCKPGSRMNPEEKCEVW
;
A
#
# COMPACT_ATOMS: atom_id res chain seq x y z
N MET A 1 -26.29 31.75 -25.83
CA MET A 1 -25.67 30.48 -26.27
C MET A 1 -24.28 30.40 -25.66
N LEU A 2 -24.13 29.75 -24.51
CA LEU A 2 -22.81 29.44 -23.96
C LEU A 2 -22.38 28.10 -24.57
N LYS A 3 -21.41 28.15 -25.49
CA LYS A 3 -20.75 26.94 -25.98
C LYS A 3 -19.85 26.44 -24.85
N VAL A 4 -20.29 25.42 -24.13
CA VAL A 4 -19.39 24.61 -23.31
C VAL A 4 -18.52 23.83 -24.30
N THR A 5 -17.32 24.34 -24.58
CA THR A 5 -16.27 23.54 -25.20
C THR A 5 -15.90 22.47 -24.19
N THR A 6 -16.41 21.25 -24.37
CA THR A 6 -15.87 20.05 -23.73
C THR A 6 -14.40 19.95 -24.13
N ALA A 7 -13.52 20.44 -23.25
CA ALA A 7 -12.12 20.08 -23.30
C ALA A 7 -12.07 18.55 -23.24
N HIS A 8 -11.45 17.92 -24.23
CA HIS A 8 -11.08 16.51 -24.17
C HIS A 8 -9.99 16.35 -23.10
N ILE A 9 -10.38 16.45 -21.83
CA ILE A 9 -9.52 16.16 -20.70
C ILE A 9 -9.37 14.65 -20.71
N LYS A 10 -8.16 14.18 -21.00
CA LYS A 10 -7.79 12.78 -20.83
C LYS A 10 -7.63 12.53 -19.33
N VAL A 11 -8.76 12.31 -18.65
CA VAL A 11 -8.77 11.80 -17.28
C VAL A 11 -8.19 10.38 -17.35
N ASN A 12 -6.98 10.19 -16.83
CA ASN A 12 -6.44 8.86 -16.54
C ASN A 12 -6.63 8.58 -15.05
N GLY A 13 -6.94 7.33 -14.74
CA GLY A 13 -7.34 6.92 -13.40
C GLY A 13 -6.24 6.93 -12.32
N ILE A 14 -5.12 7.58 -12.63
CA ILE A 14 -3.88 7.63 -11.85
C ILE A 14 -3.66 9.05 -11.30
N SER A 15 -4.33 10.07 -11.86
CA SER A 15 -4.00 11.48 -11.60
C SER A 15 -5.17 12.29 -11.05
N THR A 16 -6.34 11.68 -10.83
CA THR A 16 -7.48 12.44 -10.29
C THR A 16 -7.37 12.54 -8.78
N VAL A 17 -7.72 13.70 -8.24
CA VAL A 17 -7.72 13.93 -6.78
C VAL A 17 -8.60 12.90 -6.06
N SER A 18 -9.70 12.48 -6.68
CA SER A 18 -10.61 11.47 -6.13
C SER A 18 -9.98 10.07 -6.04
N GLU A 19 -9.19 9.66 -7.03
CA GLU A 19 -8.48 8.37 -7.01
C GLU A 19 -7.37 8.39 -5.97
N ASN A 20 -6.58 9.46 -5.90
CA ASN A 20 -5.58 9.62 -4.85
C ASN A 20 -6.21 9.56 -3.44
N ILE A 21 -7.42 10.07 -3.24
CA ILE A 21 -8.15 9.94 -1.98
C ILE A 21 -8.57 8.49 -1.73
N ALA A 22 -9.06 7.79 -2.76
CA ALA A 22 -9.46 6.39 -2.65
C ALA A 22 -8.26 5.46 -2.38
N ASP A 23 -7.14 5.67 -3.04
CA ASP A 23 -5.90 4.89 -2.87
C ASP A 23 -5.32 5.12 -1.47
N ASN A 24 -5.20 6.39 -1.04
CA ASN A 24 -4.77 6.71 0.32
C ASN A 24 -5.70 6.11 1.38
N ALA A 25 -7.02 6.12 1.15
CA ALA A 25 -7.98 5.48 2.03
C ALA A 25 -7.79 3.96 2.04
N ALA A 26 -7.59 3.31 0.89
CA ALA A 26 -7.36 1.88 0.79
C ALA A 26 -6.09 1.46 1.54
N TRP A 27 -4.98 2.18 1.35
CA TRP A 27 -3.73 1.94 2.08
C TRP A 27 -3.90 2.10 3.58
N ARG A 28 -4.63 3.13 4.01
CA ARG A 28 -4.95 3.36 5.42
C ARG A 28 -5.80 2.24 6.02
N GLU A 29 -6.86 1.81 5.32
CA GLU A 29 -7.74 0.75 5.80
C GLU A 29 -7.02 -0.60 5.86
N ALA A 30 -6.14 -0.89 4.88
CA ALA A 30 -5.27 -2.07 4.91
C ALA A 30 -4.35 -2.07 6.14
N TYR A 31 -3.76 -0.91 6.47
CA TYR A 31 -2.96 -0.76 7.69
C TYR A 31 -3.80 -0.94 8.96
N LEU A 32 -4.94 -0.25 9.06
CA LEU A 32 -5.77 -0.27 10.26
C LEU A 32 -6.31 -1.66 10.59
N LYS A 33 -6.65 -2.45 9.57
CA LYS A 33 -7.09 -3.84 9.74
C LYS A 33 -6.10 -4.71 10.53
N TRP A 34 -4.81 -4.41 10.44
CA TRP A 34 -3.72 -5.17 11.06
C TRP A 34 -2.95 -4.39 12.12
N CYS A 35 -3.44 -3.21 12.50
CA CYS A 35 -2.82 -2.38 13.52
C CYS A 35 -3.08 -3.01 14.90
N GLU A 36 -2.03 -3.55 15.52
CA GLU A 36 -2.11 -4.17 16.84
C GLU A 36 -1.01 -3.65 17.77
N LYS A 37 -1.28 -3.71 19.07
CA LYS A 37 -0.26 -3.67 20.12
C LYS A 37 -0.18 -5.06 20.73
N VAL A 38 0.98 -5.68 20.63
CA VAL A 38 1.21 -7.05 21.07
C VAL A 38 2.27 -7.09 22.16
N GLU A 39 2.07 -7.98 23.14
CA GLU A 39 3.02 -8.24 24.21
C GLU A 39 4.27 -8.99 23.67
N PRO A 40 5.50 -8.64 24.10
CA PRO A 40 6.72 -9.26 23.57
C PRO A 40 6.78 -10.79 23.69
N GLU A 41 6.32 -11.33 24.81
CA GLU A 41 6.30 -12.77 25.11
C GLU A 41 5.35 -13.50 24.15
N TYR A 42 4.18 -12.92 23.90
CA TYR A 42 3.25 -13.44 22.90
C TYR A 42 3.84 -13.37 21.50
N LEU A 43 4.46 -12.24 21.11
CA LEU A 43 5.13 -12.10 19.82
C LEU A 43 6.20 -13.17 19.60
N LYS A 44 7.00 -13.44 20.63
CA LYS A 44 8.01 -14.49 20.60
C LYS A 44 7.39 -15.85 20.32
N SER A 45 6.30 -16.19 21.03
CA SER A 45 5.58 -17.45 20.81
C SER A 45 5.00 -17.57 19.39
N VAL A 46 4.53 -16.46 18.80
CA VAL A 46 4.01 -16.41 17.43
C VAL A 46 5.14 -16.68 16.42
N ILE A 47 6.29 -16.03 16.62
CA ILE A 47 7.47 -16.21 15.77
C ILE A 47 7.98 -17.65 15.86
N GLU A 48 8.07 -18.23 17.06
CA GLU A 48 8.53 -19.61 17.28
C GLU A 48 7.61 -20.65 16.65
N LYS A 49 6.28 -20.42 16.68
CA LYS A 49 5.31 -21.31 16.02
C LYS A 49 5.40 -21.24 14.50
N GLY A 50 5.76 -20.09 13.93
CA GLY A 50 6.04 -19.92 12.49
C GLY A 50 4.85 -20.14 11.54
N ILE A 51 3.62 -20.28 12.03
CA ILE A 51 2.45 -20.61 11.19
C ILE A 51 2.05 -19.42 10.30
N TYR A 52 2.22 -18.19 10.80
CA TYR A 52 1.89 -16.96 10.06
C TYR A 52 2.88 -15.85 10.42
N PRO A 53 3.12 -14.89 9.51
CA PRO A 53 3.90 -13.70 9.84
C PRO A 53 3.17 -12.82 10.88
N PRO A 54 3.91 -12.11 11.76
CA PRO A 54 3.35 -11.10 12.66
C PRO A 54 2.58 -10.02 11.90
N GLN A 55 1.56 -9.41 12.51
CA GLN A 55 0.58 -8.59 11.78
C GLN A 55 1.21 -7.42 11.02
N LYS A 56 2.21 -6.74 11.61
CA LYS A 56 2.91 -5.64 10.93
C LYS A 56 3.51 -6.05 9.57
N PHE A 57 3.95 -7.30 9.45
CA PHE A 57 4.54 -7.83 8.22
C PHE A 57 3.50 -8.29 7.20
N ARG A 58 2.24 -8.50 7.62
CA ARG A 58 1.12 -8.77 6.70
C ARG A 58 0.74 -7.55 5.86
N VAL A 59 1.09 -6.35 6.33
CA VAL A 59 0.93 -5.11 5.55
C VAL A 59 2.22 -4.80 4.80
N ILE A 60 3.34 -4.72 5.52
CA ILE A 60 4.61 -4.25 4.94
C ILE A 60 5.09 -5.17 3.80
N GLY A 61 5.03 -6.49 3.96
CA GLY A 61 5.53 -7.41 2.94
C GLY A 61 4.81 -7.24 1.59
N PRO A 62 3.48 -7.46 1.54
CA PRO A 62 2.72 -7.28 0.30
C PRO A 62 2.81 -5.86 -0.27
N VAL A 63 2.67 -4.83 0.57
CA VAL A 63 2.65 -3.44 0.10
C VAL A 63 4.00 -2.99 -0.46
N SER A 64 5.13 -3.43 0.11
CA SER A 64 6.46 -3.16 -0.47
C SER A 64 6.67 -3.79 -1.85
N ASN A 65 5.96 -4.89 -2.16
CA ASN A 65 6.03 -5.54 -3.48
C ASN A 65 5.19 -4.83 -4.55
N LEU A 66 4.32 -3.89 -4.18
CA LEU A 66 3.50 -3.15 -5.15
C LEU A 66 4.28 -1.95 -5.71
N GLU A 67 4.32 -1.82 -7.03
CA GLU A 67 4.90 -0.65 -7.69
C GLU A 67 4.04 0.59 -7.47
N GLN A 68 2.72 0.43 -7.52
CA GLN A 68 1.74 1.51 -7.34
C GLN A 68 1.92 2.21 -5.99
N PHE A 69 2.13 1.43 -4.92
CA PHE A 69 2.41 2.01 -3.60
C PHE A 69 3.71 2.83 -3.60
N ALA A 70 4.74 2.35 -4.27
CA ALA A 70 6.00 3.09 -4.35
C ALA A 70 5.85 4.38 -5.16
N GLU A 71 5.02 4.38 -6.21
CA GLU A 71 4.70 5.56 -7.01
C GLU A 71 3.89 6.59 -6.22
N ASP A 72 2.78 6.17 -5.59
CA ASP A 72 1.87 7.02 -4.81
C ASP A 72 2.61 7.77 -3.69
N PHE A 73 3.52 7.09 -3.00
CA PHE A 73 4.29 7.64 -1.89
C PHE A 73 5.69 8.10 -2.30
N GLN A 74 6.02 8.05 -3.58
CA GLN A 74 7.32 8.46 -4.13
C GLN A 74 8.50 7.81 -3.38
N CYS A 75 8.37 6.52 -3.08
CA CYS A 75 9.38 5.75 -2.36
C CYS A 75 10.65 5.60 -3.21
N LYS A 76 11.80 6.00 -2.64
CA LYS A 76 13.10 5.86 -3.32
C LYS A 76 13.39 4.38 -3.65
N PRO A 77 13.97 4.06 -4.83
CA PRO A 77 14.43 2.72 -5.14
C PRO A 77 15.40 2.19 -4.07
N GLY A 78 15.28 0.91 -3.73
CA GLY A 78 16.06 0.24 -2.68
C GLY A 78 15.63 0.61 -1.26
N SER A 79 14.62 1.46 -1.07
CA SER A 79 14.08 1.75 0.26
C SER A 79 13.26 0.56 0.80
N ARG A 80 13.00 0.56 2.11
CA ARG A 80 12.23 -0.51 2.77
C ARG A 80 10.85 -0.77 2.13
N MET A 81 10.20 0.27 1.61
CA MET A 81 8.88 0.18 0.97
C MET A 81 8.96 0.14 -0.56
N ASN A 82 10.17 0.14 -1.13
CA ASN A 82 10.40 -0.04 -2.55
C ASN A 82 11.72 -0.81 -2.77
N PRO A 83 11.77 -2.10 -2.38
CA PRO A 83 12.94 -2.94 -2.58
C PRO A 83 13.22 -3.14 -4.07
N GLU A 84 14.49 -3.39 -4.40
CA GLU A 84 14.90 -3.68 -5.78
C GLU A 84 14.28 -4.98 -6.30
N GLU A 85 14.29 -6.02 -5.46
CA GLU A 85 13.67 -7.31 -5.75
C GLU A 85 12.23 -7.33 -5.20
N LYS A 86 11.25 -7.36 -6.10
CA LYS A 86 9.82 -7.48 -5.78
C LYS A 86 9.33 -8.90 -6.09
N CYS A 87 8.44 -9.42 -5.25
CA CYS A 87 7.82 -10.72 -5.47
C CYS A 87 6.39 -10.58 -5.99
N GLU A 88 6.09 -11.25 -7.10
CA GLU A 88 4.75 -11.37 -7.69
C GLU A 88 4.38 -12.84 -7.84
N VAL A 89 3.12 -13.19 -7.54
CA VAL A 89 2.64 -14.59 -7.55
C VAL A 89 1.51 -14.80 -8.57
N TRP A 90 0.72 -13.76 -8.83
CA TRP A 90 -0.51 -13.82 -9.62
C TRP A 90 -0.40 -12.94 -10.86
#